data_AF-A0A7Z9KBW2-F1
#
_entry.id   AF-A0A7Z9KBW2-F1
#
_cell.length_a   1.000
_cell.length_b   1.000
_cell.length_c   1.000
_cell.angle_alpha   90.00
_cell.angle_beta   90.00
_cell.angle_gamma   90.00
#
_symmetry.space_group_name_H-M   'P 1'
#
loop_
_entity.id
_entity.type
_entity.pdbx_description
1 polymer ?
#
loop_
_entity_poly.entity_id
_entity_poly.type
_entity_poly.pdbx_seq_one_letter_code
_entity_poly.pdbx_strand_id
1 'polypeptide(L)'
;EPVFRAMHIDRLDLRDRGAVRRIFKNSADVDPQKFDSVVKSFSVRSRVQQGDALVRMYRVEGVPSMIVDGTYRVDGKLAGSNERILEVVDFLIEKVRYSRPQLLSD
;
A
#
# COMPACT_ATOMS: atom_id res chain seq x y z
N GLU A 1 -6.52 11.29 -0.58
CA GLU A 1 -5.50 12.19 -0.02
C GLU A 1 -5.59 12.53 1.48
N PRO A 2 -6.77 12.64 2.13
CA PRO A 2 -6.88 13.26 3.47
C PRO A 2 -5.90 12.75 4.53
N VAL A 3 -5.65 11.43 4.56
CA VAL A 3 -4.70 10.81 5.51
C VAL A 3 -3.24 11.16 5.19
N PHE A 4 -2.85 11.18 3.91
CA PHE A 4 -1.49 11.50 3.48
C PHE A 4 -1.15 12.97 3.77
N ARG A 5 -2.08 13.87 3.43
CA ARG A 5 -1.97 15.29 3.77
C ARG A 5 -1.91 15.51 5.28
N ALA A 6 -2.78 14.85 6.04
CA ALA A 6 -2.79 14.95 7.50
C ALA A 6 -1.43 14.59 8.12
N MET A 7 -0.74 13.60 7.58
CA MET A 7 0.60 13.21 8.03
C MET A 7 1.68 14.21 7.59
N HIS A 8 1.75 14.52 6.28
CA HIS A 8 2.89 15.24 5.71
C HIS A 8 2.79 16.77 5.76
N ILE A 9 1.57 17.31 5.69
CA ILE A 9 1.31 18.75 5.66
C ILE A 9 0.85 19.22 7.03
N ASP A 10 -0.20 18.58 7.56
CA ASP A 10 -0.84 19.01 8.81
C ASP A 10 -0.12 18.47 10.06
N ARG A 11 0.87 17.58 9.86
CA ARG A 11 1.74 16.99 10.90
C ARG A 11 0.97 16.33 12.07
N LEU A 12 -0.17 15.72 11.76
CA LEU A 12 -0.94 14.96 12.75
C LEU A 12 -0.26 13.63 13.08
N ASP A 13 -0.16 13.31 14.37
CA ASP A 13 0.28 11.98 14.83
C ASP A 13 -0.82 10.96 14.55
N LEU A 14 -0.68 10.17 13.48
CA LEU A 14 -1.65 9.14 13.12
C LEU A 14 -1.60 7.90 14.03
N ARG A 15 -0.69 7.84 15.00
CA ARG A 15 -0.75 6.82 16.07
C ARG A 15 -1.90 7.12 17.05
N ASP A 16 -2.35 8.37 17.13
CA ASP A 16 -3.59 8.71 17.83
C ASP A 16 -4.80 8.26 16.99
N ARG A 17 -5.46 7.18 17.46
CA ARG A 17 -6.69 6.68 16.83
C ARG A 17 -7.80 7.72 16.79
N GLY A 18 -7.84 8.63 17.76
CA GLY A 18 -8.77 9.75 17.78
C GLY A 18 -8.53 10.72 16.62
N ALA A 19 -7.26 11.04 16.31
CA ALA A 19 -6.88 11.84 15.15
C ALA A 19 -7.29 11.17 13.83
N VAL A 20 -7.01 9.87 13.67
CA VAL A 20 -7.42 9.12 12.47
C VAL A 20 -8.95 9.12 12.34
N ARG A 21 -9.69 8.84 13.43
CA ARG A 21 -11.16 8.87 13.42
C ARG A 21 -11.71 10.24 12.98
N ARG A 22 -11.11 11.34 13.46
CA ARG A 22 -11.49 12.70 13.04
C ARG A 22 -11.25 12.93 11.55
N ILE A 23 -10.16 12.43 10.98
CA ILE A 23 -9.90 12.53 9.54
C ILE A 23 -11.05 11.87 8.76
N PHE A 24 -11.40 10.62 9.11
CA PHE A 24 -12.48 9.90 8.41
C PHE A 24 -13.86 10.55 8.57
N LYS A 25 -14.16 11.09 9.76
CA LYS A 25 -15.40 11.86 9.97
C LYS A 25 -15.42 13.12 9.11
N ASN A 26 -14.34 13.90 9.11
CA ASN A 26 -14.32 15.19 8.42
C ASN A 26 -14.22 15.06 6.90
N SER A 27 -13.53 14.04 6.39
CA SER A 27 -13.29 13.89 4.95
C SER A 27 -14.33 13.07 4.21
N ALA A 28 -15.07 12.22 4.92
CA ALA A 28 -15.98 11.24 4.30
C ALA A 28 -17.25 10.97 5.12
N ASP A 29 -17.54 11.82 6.13
CA ASP A 29 -18.70 11.72 7.02
C ASP A 29 -18.88 10.36 7.70
N VAL A 30 -17.79 9.63 7.92
CA VAL A 30 -17.84 8.30 8.54
C VAL A 30 -18.27 8.43 10.00
N ASP A 31 -19.31 7.69 10.39
CA ASP A 31 -19.77 7.61 11.78
C ASP A 31 -18.63 7.13 12.71
N PRO A 32 -18.37 7.82 13.83
CA PRO A 32 -17.29 7.46 14.76
C PRO A 32 -17.42 6.04 15.34
N GLN A 33 -18.64 5.58 15.65
CA GLN A 33 -18.86 4.25 16.21
C GLN A 33 -18.62 3.17 15.15
N LYS A 34 -19.05 3.44 13.91
CA LYS A 34 -18.77 2.57 12.76
C LYS A 34 -17.27 2.46 12.50
N PHE A 35 -16.54 3.58 12.56
CA PHE A 35 -15.08 3.57 12.45
C PHE A 35 -14.45 2.69 13.54
N ASP A 36 -14.83 2.89 14.81
CA ASP A 36 -14.28 2.14 15.94
C ASP A 36 -14.57 0.64 15.86
N SER A 37 -15.75 0.26 15.35
CA SER A 37 -16.12 -1.13 15.07
C SER A 37 -15.24 -1.74 13.97
N VAL A 38 -15.09 -1.06 12.83
CA VAL A 38 -14.34 -1.58 11.68
C VAL A 38 -12.84 -1.65 11.96
N VAL A 39 -12.24 -0.61 12.56
CA VAL A 39 -10.80 -0.56 12.83
C VAL A 39 -10.34 -1.62 13.85
N LYS A 40 -11.27 -2.17 14.64
CA LYS A 40 -11.02 -3.28 15.59
C LYS A 40 -11.47 -4.65 15.06
N SER A 41 -12.16 -4.69 13.92
CA SER A 41 -12.71 -5.91 13.35
C SER A 41 -11.64 -6.96 13.03
N PHE A 42 -12.07 -8.22 13.02
CA PHE A 42 -11.24 -9.35 12.61
C PHE A 42 -10.72 -9.18 11.17
N SER A 43 -11.57 -8.71 10.25
CA SER A 43 -11.19 -8.56 8.84
C SER A 43 -10.06 -7.53 8.63
N VAL A 44 -10.11 -6.39 9.33
CA VAL A 44 -9.00 -5.42 9.31
C VAL A 44 -7.74 -6.01 9.92
N ARG A 45 -7.84 -6.70 11.07
CA ARG A 45 -6.68 -7.35 11.71
C ARG A 45 -6.03 -8.40 10.81
N SER A 46 -6.83 -9.23 10.14
CA SER A 46 -6.37 -10.25 9.21
C SER A 46 -5.65 -9.63 8.01
N ARG A 47 -6.18 -8.54 7.43
CA ARG A 47 -5.52 -7.81 6.34
C ARG A 47 -4.18 -7.19 6.76
N VAL A 48 -4.08 -6.65 7.97
CA VAL A 48 -2.80 -6.15 8.50
C VAL A 48 -1.78 -7.29 8.61
N GLN A 49 -2.17 -8.43 9.18
CA GLN A 49 -1.28 -9.60 9.30
C GLN A 49 -0.83 -10.14 7.93
N GLN A 50 -1.72 -10.17 6.94
CA GLN A 50 -1.38 -10.54 5.56
C GLN A 50 -0.38 -9.55 4.96
N GLY A 51 -0.59 -8.24 5.14
CA GLY A 51 0.34 -7.21 4.71
C GLY A 51 1.74 -7.40 5.31
N ASP A 52 1.84 -7.63 6.62
CA ASP A 52 3.11 -7.90 7.30
C ASP A 52 3.81 -9.15 6.76
N ALA A 53 3.05 -10.19 6.41
CA ALA A 53 3.59 -11.40 5.79
C ALA A 53 4.15 -11.12 4.40
N LEU A 54 3.45 -10.34 3.56
CA LEU A 54 3.91 -9.96 2.22
C LEU A 54 5.18 -9.11 2.28
N VAL A 55 5.28 -8.16 3.22
CA VAL A 55 6.49 -7.36 3.43
C VAL A 55 7.70 -8.26 3.70
N ARG A 56 7.56 -9.26 4.58
CA ARG A 56 8.64 -10.23 4.84
C ARG A 56 8.93 -11.15 3.65
N MET A 57 7.88 -11.69 3.03
CA MET A 57 7.99 -12.62 1.91
C MET A 57 8.76 -12.00 0.74
N TYR A 58 8.42 -10.77 0.37
CA TYR A 58 9.09 -10.02 -0.70
C TYR A 58 10.33 -9.26 -0.22
N ARG A 59 10.71 -9.41 1.06
CA ARG A 59 11.88 -8.76 1.67
C ARG A 59 11.85 -7.25 1.49
N VAL A 60 10.72 -6.58 1.59
CA VAL A 60 10.65 -5.12 1.40
C VAL A 60 11.46 -4.42 2.49
N GLU A 61 12.48 -3.66 2.09
CA GLU A 61 13.42 -2.97 3.01
C GLU A 61 13.15 -1.47 3.12
N GLY A 62 12.32 -0.91 2.23
CA GLY A 62 12.03 0.52 2.18
C GLY A 62 10.84 0.85 1.29
N VAL A 63 10.42 2.11 1.32
CA VAL A 63 9.30 2.63 0.53
C VAL A 63 9.74 3.83 -0.32
N PRO A 64 9.17 4.05 -1.51
CA PRO A 64 8.18 3.18 -2.19
C PRO A 64 8.81 1.89 -2.74
N SER A 65 8.02 0.81 -2.73
CA SER A 65 8.35 -0.51 -3.29
C SER A 65 7.15 -1.09 -4.03
N MET A 66 7.38 -1.80 -5.14
CA MET A 66 6.37 -2.45 -5.96
C MET A 66 6.78 -3.89 -6.26
N ILE A 67 5.79 -4.80 -6.31
CA ILE A 67 5.99 -6.21 -6.64
C ILE A 67 5.28 -6.51 -7.95
N VAL A 68 5.99 -7.05 -8.94
CA VAL A 68 5.45 -7.43 -10.25
C VAL A 68 5.35 -8.95 -10.34
N ASP A 69 4.14 -9.45 -10.62
CA ASP A 69 3.81 -10.89 -10.77
C ASP A 69 4.27 -11.78 -9.60
N GLY A 70 4.27 -11.22 -8.39
CA GLY A 70 4.75 -11.92 -7.18
C GLY A 70 6.21 -12.39 -7.26
N THR A 71 6.99 -11.90 -8.24
CA THR A 71 8.32 -12.43 -8.57
C THR A 71 9.38 -11.36 -8.45
N TYR A 72 9.12 -10.17 -9.01
CA TYR A 72 10.10 -9.09 -9.06
C TYR A 72 9.77 -8.01 -8.03
N ARG A 73 10.73 -7.67 -7.16
CA ARG A 73 10.68 -6.48 -6.29
C ARG A 73 11.38 -5.32 -7.00
N VAL A 74 10.72 -4.18 -7.08
CA VAL A 74 11.26 -2.91 -7.57
C VAL A 74 11.13 -1.87 -6.46
N ASP A 75 12.22 -1.18 -6.16
CA ASP A 75 12.25 -0.08 -5.20
C ASP A 75 13.17 1.02 -5.74
N GLY A 76 13.15 2.20 -5.10
CA GLY A 76 13.93 3.35 -5.58
C GLY A 76 15.43 3.12 -5.63
N LYS A 77 15.96 2.22 -4.78
CA LYS A 77 17.38 1.85 -4.77
C LYS A 77 17.72 0.96 -5.97
N LEU A 78 16.87 -0.01 -6.29
CA LEU A 78 17.04 -0.90 -7.45
C LEU A 78 16.81 -0.18 -8.78
N ALA A 79 15.85 0.74 -8.84
CA ALA A 79 15.57 1.55 -10.03
C ALA A 79 16.53 2.75 -10.20
N GLY A 80 17.35 3.04 -9.18
CA GLY A 80 18.29 4.17 -9.15
C GLY A 80 17.65 5.53 -8.86
N SER A 81 16.32 5.61 -8.77
CA SER A 81 15.54 6.78 -8.31
C SER A 81 14.09 6.36 -8.08
N ASN A 82 13.30 7.16 -7.36
CA ASN A 82 11.86 6.88 -7.19
C ASN A 82 11.09 7.08 -8.49
N GLU A 83 11.51 8.05 -9.31
CA GLU A 83 10.91 8.43 -10.58
C GLU A 83 10.97 7.27 -11.59
N ARG A 84 12.08 6.51 -11.58
CA ARG A 84 12.30 5.38 -12.49
C ARG A 84 11.59 4.09 -12.09
N ILE A 85 10.97 4.02 -10.91
CA ILE A 85 10.28 2.80 -10.47
C ILE A 85 9.21 2.38 -11.49
N LEU A 86 8.44 3.34 -11.98
CA LEU A 86 7.34 3.07 -12.92
C LEU A 86 7.86 2.55 -14.28
N GLU A 87 8.94 3.14 -14.81
CA GLU A 87 9.58 2.67 -16.05
C GLU A 87 10.05 1.21 -15.94
N VAL A 88 10.67 0.85 -14.81
CA VAL A 88 11.12 -0.52 -14.54
C VAL A 88 9.94 -1.47 -14.36
N VAL A 89 8.87 -1.03 -13.68
CA VAL A 89 7.65 -1.81 -13.50
C VAL A 89 6.98 -2.10 -14.85
N ASP A 90 6.85 -1.10 -15.72
CA ASP A 90 6.26 -1.27 -17.06
C ASP A 90 7.05 -2.28 -17.89
N PHE A 91 8.38 -2.18 -17.89
CA PHE A 91 9.24 -3.17 -18.55
C PHE A 91 9.01 -4.59 -18.02
N LEU A 92 8.93 -4.76 -16.69
CA LEU A 92 8.74 -6.07 -16.08
C LEU A 92 7.34 -6.65 -16.35
N ILE A 93 6.30 -5.81 -16.42
CA ILE A 93 4.95 -6.21 -16.80
C ILE A 93 4.96 -6.79 -18.22
N GLU A 94 5.55 -6.08 -19.17
CA GLU A 94 5.65 -6.56 -20.57
C GLU A 94 6.46 -7.85 -20.67
N LYS A 95 7.57 -7.95 -19.93
CA LYS A 95 8.37 -9.17 -19.85
C LYS A 95 7.57 -10.37 -19.32
N VAL A 96 6.77 -10.18 -18.28
CA VAL A 96 5.92 -11.22 -17.70
C VAL A 96 4.85 -11.66 -18.71
N ARG A 97 4.16 -10.69 -19.36
CA ARG A 97 3.14 -10.97 -20.38
C ARG A 97 3.68 -11.82 -21.52
N TYR A 98 4.86 -11.48 -22.04
CA TYR A 98 5.50 -12.25 -23.10
C TYR A 98 5.89 -13.68 -22.65
N SER A 99 6.33 -13.82 -21.39
CA SER A 99 6.83 -15.10 -20.86
C SER A 99 5.72 -16.04 -20.39
N ARG A 100 4.49 -15.56 -20.19
CA ARG A 100 3.34 -16.33 -19.68
C ARG A 100 2.04 -16.00 -20.45
N PRO A 101 1.90 -16.46 -21.70
CA PRO A 101 0.75 -16.12 -22.55
C PRO A 101 -0.61 -16.58 -21.99
N GLN A 102 -0.62 -17.62 -21.16
CA GLN A 102 -1.82 -18.22 -20.57
C GLN A 102 -2.54 -17.30 -19.55
N LEU A 103 -1.89 -16.24 -19.08
CA LEU A 103 -2.52 -15.23 -18.20
C LEU A 103 -3.39 -14.21 -18.97
N LEU A 104 -3.41 -14.27 -20.31
CA LEU A 104 -4.15 -13.33 -21.17
C LEU A 104 -5.51 -13.87 -21.65
N SER A 105 -5.82 -15.14 -21.34
CA SER A 105 -7.01 -15.85 -21.83
C SER A 105 -8.13 -16.01 -20.78
N ASP A 106 -7.91 -15.53 -19.55
CA ASP A 106 -8.86 -15.55 -18.43
C ASP A 106 -9.32 -14.12 -18.07
#